data_AF-A0AAW9IJL6-F1
#
_entry.id   AF-A0AAW9IJL6-F1
#
_cell.length_a   1.000
_cell.length_b   1.000
_cell.length_c   1.000
_cell.angle_alpha   90.00
_cell.angle_beta   90.00
_cell.angle_gamma   90.00
#
_symmetry.space_group_name_H-M   'P 1'
#
loop_
_entity.id
_entity.type
_entity.pdbx_description
1 polymer ?
#
loop_
_entity_poly.entity_id
_entity_poly.type
_entity_poly.pdbx_seq_one_letter_code
_entity_poly.pdbx_strand_id
1 'polypeptide(L)'
;TIVSGGVIFGPLVGIVTGVVSGLHRYLIDINGITSIPCLISSIISGIVSGYINKKIKRKYRWIAGIAAGMLSETITMILILILSKPHLLGVDIVSKIAIPMILGQISVGFIVLLVQSVADDKEKIAAKQAKLALDIANKTLPYFRNINSDSLNKICNIIKDDIEADAVSITDKKNILAYVGVGEENYNI
;
A
#
# COMPACT_ATOMS: atom_id res chain seq x y z
N THR A 1 6.61 -2.09 11.35
CA THR A 1 7.93 -1.63 11.82
C THR A 1 8.34 -0.37 11.05
N ILE A 2 9.35 0.36 11.51
CA ILE A 2 9.93 1.51 10.76
C ILE A 2 10.34 1.05 9.35
N VAL A 3 10.97 -0.12 9.25
CA VAL A 3 11.43 -0.70 7.98
C VAL A 3 10.28 -1.00 7.03
N SER A 4 9.19 -1.63 7.49
CA SER A 4 8.05 -1.92 6.61
C SER A 4 7.45 -0.62 6.06
N GLY A 5 7.31 0.41 6.90
CA GLY A 5 6.82 1.73 6.49
C GLY A 5 7.71 2.38 5.43
N GLY A 6 9.02 2.46 5.68
CA GLY A 6 9.97 3.06 4.75
C GLY A 6 10.10 2.31 3.43
N VAL A 7 10.10 0.97 3.46
CA VAL A 7 10.19 0.13 2.25
C VAL A 7 8.94 0.25 1.37
N ILE A 8 7.77 0.42 1.95
CA ILE A 8 6.50 0.51 1.21
C ILE A 8 6.24 1.95 0.73
N PHE A 9 6.27 2.91 1.66
CA PHE A 9 5.80 4.27 1.43
C PHE A 9 6.92 5.27 1.12
N GLY A 10 8.18 4.84 1.18
CA GLY A 10 9.32 5.63 0.72
C GLY A 10 10.11 6.34 1.83
N PRO A 11 11.12 7.13 1.42
CA PRO A 11 12.12 7.69 2.34
C PRO A 11 11.55 8.70 3.33
N LEU A 12 10.57 9.51 2.92
CA LEU A 12 9.94 10.47 3.82
C LEU A 12 9.28 9.76 5.01
N VAL A 13 8.50 8.71 4.75
CA VAL A 13 7.83 7.92 5.79
C VAL A 13 8.85 7.17 6.65
N GLY A 14 9.87 6.56 6.04
CA GLY A 14 10.92 5.84 6.77
C GLY A 14 11.68 6.75 7.76
N ILE A 15 12.15 7.91 7.30
CA ILE A 15 12.92 8.85 8.13
C ILE A 15 12.06 9.41 9.27
N VAL A 16 10.85 9.88 8.96
CA VAL A 16 9.96 10.46 9.98
C VAL A 16 9.59 9.41 11.03
N THR A 17 9.19 8.21 10.63
CA THR A 17 8.85 7.14 11.57
C THR A 17 10.06 6.69 12.39
N GLY A 18 11.27 6.65 11.80
CA GLY A 18 12.52 6.34 12.48
C GLY A 18 12.86 7.35 13.58
N VAL A 19 12.79 8.64 13.25
CA VAL A 19 13.04 9.73 14.21
C VAL A 19 11.99 9.75 15.32
N VAL A 20 10.71 9.70 14.97
CA VAL A 20 9.62 9.75 15.96
C VAL A 20 9.67 8.54 16.89
N SER A 21 9.83 7.33 16.34
CA SER A 21 9.92 6.10 17.16
C SER A 21 11.17 6.09 18.04
N GLY A 22 12.30 6.56 17.52
CA GLY A 22 13.55 6.64 18.27
C GLY A 22 13.46 7.65 19.41
N LEU A 23 12.95 8.85 19.13
CA LEU A 23 12.74 9.90 20.14
C LEU A 23 11.73 9.46 21.19
N HIS A 24 10.62 8.82 20.78
CA HIS A 24 9.63 8.28 21.70
C HIS A 24 10.25 7.28 22.69
N ARG A 25 11.10 6.35 22.22
CA ARG A 25 11.82 5.41 23.11
C ARG A 25 12.82 6.13 24.03
N TYR A 26 13.54 7.12 23.50
CA TYR A 26 14.49 7.90 24.29
C TYR A 26 13.81 8.70 25.41
N LEU A 27 12.66 9.30 25.13
CA LEU A 27 11.92 10.13 26.09
C LEU A 27 11.25 9.31 27.20
N ILE A 28 10.84 8.07 26.92
CA ILE A 28 10.23 7.19 27.93
C ILE A 28 11.23 6.75 28.98
N ASP A 29 12.46 6.43 28.57
CA ASP A 29 13.50 5.91 29.46
C ASP A 29 14.75 6.77 29.34
N ILE A 30 14.65 7.99 29.85
CA ILE A 30 15.76 8.96 29.84
C ILE A 30 16.86 8.43 30.76
N ASN A 31 18.03 8.14 30.19
CA ASN A 31 19.16 7.39 30.78
C ASN A 31 19.01 5.86 30.83
N GLY A 32 18.01 5.31 30.14
CA GLY A 32 17.92 3.88 29.90
C GLY A 32 19.12 3.34 29.10
N ILE A 33 19.55 2.13 29.47
CA ILE A 33 20.71 1.45 28.89
C ILE A 33 20.53 1.20 27.38
N THR A 34 19.28 1.06 26.94
CA THR A 34 18.93 0.79 25.53
C THR A 34 18.48 2.03 24.76
N SER A 35 18.25 3.16 25.44
CA SER A 35 17.58 4.33 24.87
C SER A 35 18.39 4.99 23.75
N ILE A 36 19.69 5.19 23.97
CA ILE A 36 20.60 5.76 22.95
C ILE A 36 20.84 4.78 21.79
N PRO A 37 21.21 3.50 22.03
CA PRO A 37 21.33 2.49 20.97
C PRO A 37 20.10 2.39 20.07
N CYS A 38 18.91 2.37 20.67
CA CYS A 38 17.65 2.22 19.94
C CYS A 38 17.28 3.49 19.17
N LEU A 39 17.57 4.69 19.70
CA LEU A 39 17.40 5.94 18.97
C LEU A 39 18.24 5.94 17.68
N ILE A 40 19.54 5.65 17.80
CA ILE A 40 20.47 5.64 16.67
C ILE A 40 20.03 4.58 15.64
N SER A 41 19.77 3.35 16.10
CA SER A 41 19.34 2.27 15.21
C SER A 41 18.02 2.58 14.51
N SER A 42 17.05 3.17 15.20
CA SER A 42 15.74 3.54 14.62
C SER A 42 15.88 4.54 13.48
N ILE A 43 16.73 5.56 13.64
CA ILE A 43 16.99 6.56 12.61
C ILE A 43 17.68 5.92 11.40
N ILE A 44 18.72 5.10 11.63
CA ILE A 44 19.42 4.38 10.57
C ILE A 44 18.46 3.46 9.82
N SER A 45 17.61 2.73 10.54
CA SER A 45 16.56 1.86 9.99
C SER A 45 15.61 2.62 9.06
N GLY A 46 15.19 3.82 9.47
CA GLY A 46 14.35 4.71 8.68
C GLY A 46 15.00 5.16 7.38
N ILE A 47 16.27 5.53 7.43
CA ILE A 47 17.03 5.96 6.24
C ILE A 47 17.26 4.77 5.29
N VAL A 48 17.71 3.63 5.80
CA VAL A 48 18.01 2.42 5.00
C VAL A 48 16.76 1.89 4.32
N SER A 49 15.65 1.79 5.05
CA SER A 49 14.37 1.35 4.48
C SER A 49 13.83 2.29 3.40
N GLY A 50 13.99 3.59 3.60
CA GLY A 50 13.71 4.60 2.58
C GLY A 50 14.54 4.46 1.31
N TYR A 51 15.84 4.18 1.48
CA TYR A 51 16.75 3.94 0.35
C TYR A 51 16.38 2.69 -0.44
N ILE A 52 15.97 1.62 0.25
CA ILE A 52 15.49 0.37 -0.36
C ILE A 52 14.28 0.64 -1.26
N ASN A 53 13.31 1.44 -0.80
CA ASN A 53 12.15 1.79 -1.62
C ASN A 53 12.55 2.44 -2.96
N LYS A 54 13.53 3.35 -2.95
CA LYS A 54 13.97 4.09 -4.15
C LYS A 54 14.84 3.26 -5.09
N LYS A 55 15.73 2.42 -4.56
CA LYS A 55 16.74 1.71 -5.38
C LYS A 55 16.35 0.27 -5.76
N ILE A 56 15.53 -0.39 -4.95
CA ILE A 56 15.18 -1.81 -5.15
C ILE A 56 13.82 -1.95 -5.84
N LYS A 57 13.80 -2.79 -6.89
CA LYS A 57 12.58 -3.11 -7.64
C LYS A 57 11.51 -3.72 -6.72
N ARG A 58 10.24 -3.38 -6.96
CA ARG A 58 9.07 -3.80 -6.15
C ARG A 58 9.09 -5.29 -5.80
N LYS A 59 9.39 -6.16 -6.78
CA LYS A 59 9.52 -7.62 -6.64
C LYS A 59 10.49 -8.10 -5.54
N TYR A 60 11.57 -7.38 -5.28
CA TYR A 60 12.61 -7.77 -4.31
C TYR A 60 12.52 -7.00 -2.98
N ARG A 61 11.58 -6.07 -2.84
CA ARG A 61 11.46 -5.23 -1.64
C ARG A 61 11.15 -6.02 -0.37
N TRP A 62 10.43 -7.13 -0.48
CA TRP A 62 10.09 -7.95 0.69
C TRP A 62 11.33 -8.63 1.29
N ILE A 63 12.18 -9.28 0.46
CA ILE A 63 13.46 -9.87 0.91
C ILE A 63 14.38 -8.77 1.43
N ALA A 64 14.50 -7.66 0.69
CA ALA A 64 15.35 -6.55 1.11
C ALA A 64 14.87 -5.93 2.43
N GLY A 65 13.55 -5.85 2.65
CA GLY A 65 12.96 -5.39 3.89
C GLY A 65 13.25 -6.30 5.08
N ILE A 66 13.15 -7.63 4.90
CA ILE A 66 13.54 -8.60 5.94
C ILE A 66 15.03 -8.43 6.26
N ALA A 67 15.89 -8.44 5.24
CA ALA A 67 17.34 -8.32 5.43
C ALA A 67 17.72 -7.02 6.13
N ALA A 68 17.12 -5.89 5.73
CA ALA A 68 17.36 -4.61 6.36
C ALA A 68 16.84 -4.55 7.81
N GLY A 69 15.70 -5.17 8.10
CA GLY A 69 15.19 -5.29 9.46
C GLY A 69 16.13 -6.11 10.34
N MET A 70 16.55 -7.28 9.87
CA MET A 70 17.47 -8.15 10.61
C MET A 70 18.82 -7.46 10.86
N LEU A 71 19.36 -6.77 9.85
CA LEU A 71 20.59 -5.99 9.99
C LEU A 71 20.41 -4.83 10.96
N SER A 72 19.28 -4.12 10.89
CA SER A 72 18.97 -3.02 11.81
C SER A 72 18.92 -3.50 13.25
N GLU A 73 18.27 -4.63 13.54
CA GLU A 73 18.24 -5.15 14.91
C GLU A 73 19.59 -5.70 15.37
N THR A 74 20.35 -6.30 14.45
CA THR A 74 21.73 -6.72 14.74
C THR A 74 22.57 -5.51 15.15
N ILE A 75 22.44 -4.38 14.44
CA ILE A 75 23.10 -3.12 14.78
C ILE A 75 22.61 -2.63 16.16
N THR A 76 21.31 -2.71 16.46
CA THR A 76 20.78 -2.37 17.79
C THR A 76 21.47 -3.17 18.89
N MET A 77 21.55 -4.50 18.74
CA MET A 77 22.16 -5.38 19.75
C MET A 77 23.64 -5.08 19.94
N ILE A 78 24.38 -4.85 18.85
CA ILE A 78 25.79 -4.45 18.90
C ILE A 78 25.95 -3.11 19.64
N LEU A 79 25.11 -2.11 19.32
CA LEU A 79 25.14 -0.82 19.98
C LEU A 79 24.83 -0.92 21.47
N ILE A 80 23.88 -1.78 21.88
CA ILE A 80 23.60 -2.04 23.29
C ILE A 80 24.84 -2.59 23.99
N LEU A 81 25.54 -3.58 23.41
CA LEU A 81 26.75 -4.15 24.04
C LEU A 81 27.87 -3.12 24.23
N ILE A 82 28.07 -2.23 23.26
CA ILE A 82 29.15 -1.22 23.28
C ILE A 82 28.82 -0.06 24.22
N LEU A 83 27.57 0.44 24.21
CA LEU A 83 27.18 1.63 24.96
C LEU A 83 26.66 1.32 26.38
N SER A 84 26.27 0.08 26.67
CA SER A 84 25.70 -0.31 27.97
C SER A 84 26.74 -0.22 29.09
N LYS A 85 26.49 0.65 30.07
CA LYS A 85 27.21 0.68 31.36
C LYS A 85 26.20 0.40 32.48
N PRO A 86 26.38 -0.65 33.32
CA PRO A 86 27.44 -1.67 33.30
C PRO A 86 27.28 -2.71 32.18
N HIS A 87 28.39 -3.23 31.65
CA HIS A 87 28.37 -4.17 30.52
C HIS A 87 27.67 -5.50 30.81
N LEU A 88 27.74 -5.99 32.05
CA LEU A 88 27.08 -7.25 32.45
C LEU A 88 25.56 -7.20 32.24
N LEU A 89 24.94 -6.06 32.52
CA LEU A 89 23.50 -5.87 32.35
C LEU A 89 23.12 -5.82 30.86
N GLY A 90 23.95 -5.20 30.02
CA GLY A 90 23.75 -5.18 28.57
C GLY A 90 23.82 -6.57 27.95
N VAL A 91 24.76 -7.41 28.38
CA VAL A 91 24.87 -8.81 27.92
C VAL A 91 23.66 -9.64 28.32
N ASP A 92 23.20 -9.52 29.57
CA ASP A 92 22.00 -10.23 30.06
C ASP A 92 20.75 -9.86 29.26
N ILE A 93 20.56 -8.57 28.95
CA ILE A 93 19.45 -8.08 28.14
C ILE A 93 19.55 -8.65 26.72
N VAL A 94 20.69 -8.46 26.05
CA VAL A 94 20.89 -8.89 24.65
C VAL A 94 20.71 -10.40 24.51
N SER A 95 21.19 -11.20 25.47
CA SER A 95 21.03 -12.66 25.44
C SER A 95 19.56 -13.10 25.44
N LYS A 96 18.67 -12.33 26.09
CA LYS A 96 17.23 -12.64 26.18
C LYS A 96 16.44 -12.13 24.97
N ILE A 97 16.81 -10.97 24.41
CA ILE A 97 15.97 -10.29 23.39
C ILE A 97 16.51 -10.40 21.96
N ALA A 98 17.80 -10.69 21.75
CA ALA A 98 18.40 -10.63 20.41
C ALA A 98 17.74 -11.58 19.41
N ILE A 99 17.60 -12.86 19.78
CA ILE A 99 17.03 -13.90 18.92
C ILE A 99 15.58 -13.57 18.52
N PRO A 100 14.63 -13.36 19.45
CA PRO A 100 13.25 -13.08 19.08
C PRO A 100 13.09 -11.76 18.30
N MET A 101 13.89 -10.73 18.60
CA MET A 101 13.81 -9.45 17.87
C MET A 101 14.32 -9.54 16.44
N ILE A 102 15.41 -10.28 16.20
CA ILE A 102 15.97 -10.46 14.85
C ILE A 102 15.04 -11.36 14.01
N LEU A 103 14.61 -12.51 14.55
CA LEU A 103 13.68 -13.40 13.84
C LEU A 103 12.32 -12.75 13.60
N GLY A 104 11.88 -11.87 14.50
CA GLY A 104 10.65 -11.08 14.34
C GLY A 104 10.63 -10.23 13.07
N GLN A 105 11.79 -9.89 12.48
CA GLN A 105 11.87 -9.08 11.26
C GLN A 105 11.38 -9.81 10.00
N ILE A 106 11.15 -11.12 10.07
CA ILE A 106 10.44 -11.87 9.02
C ILE A 106 9.05 -11.26 8.77
N SER A 107 8.40 -10.74 9.82
CA SER A 107 7.10 -10.04 9.72
C SER A 107 7.13 -8.84 8.76
N VAL A 108 8.27 -8.17 8.60
CA VAL A 108 8.44 -7.05 7.66
C VAL A 108 8.20 -7.52 6.23
N GLY A 109 8.75 -8.67 5.86
CA GLY A 109 8.54 -9.24 4.52
C GLY A 109 7.09 -9.61 4.28
N PHE A 110 6.42 -10.21 5.25
CA PHE A 110 5.00 -10.52 5.16
C PHE A 110 4.14 -9.26 4.97
N ILE A 111 4.40 -8.20 5.75
CA ILE A 111 3.67 -6.92 5.60
C ILE A 111 3.92 -6.33 4.22
N VAL A 112 5.17 -6.32 3.74
CA VAL A 112 5.50 -5.79 2.41
C VAL A 112 4.81 -6.60 1.32
N LEU A 113 4.81 -7.94 1.39
CA LEU A 113 4.14 -8.81 0.44
C LEU A 113 2.62 -8.59 0.43
N LEU A 114 1.99 -8.54 1.61
CA LEU A 114 0.55 -8.31 1.73
C LEU A 114 0.14 -6.97 1.12
N VAL A 115 0.85 -5.89 1.46
CA VAL A 115 0.52 -4.56 0.94
C VAL A 115 0.75 -4.48 -0.56
N GLN A 116 1.83 -5.08 -1.06
CA GLN A 116 2.09 -5.15 -2.51
C GLN A 116 1.02 -5.96 -3.25
N SER A 117 0.60 -7.11 -2.71
CA SER A 117 -0.44 -7.95 -3.30
C SER A 117 -1.77 -7.20 -3.41
N VAL A 118 -2.19 -6.52 -2.33
CA VAL A 118 -3.42 -5.73 -2.33
C VAL A 118 -3.34 -4.59 -3.35
N ALA A 119 -2.19 -3.92 -3.46
CA ALA A 119 -1.99 -2.86 -4.44
C ALA A 119 -2.02 -3.42 -5.88
N ASP A 120 -1.38 -4.55 -6.15
CA ASP A 120 -1.37 -5.20 -7.46
C ASP A 120 -2.78 -5.66 -7.87
N ASP A 121 -3.58 -6.17 -6.92
CA ASP A 121 -4.96 -6.58 -7.19
C ASP A 121 -5.86 -5.36 -7.48
N LYS A 122 -5.66 -4.24 -6.78
CA LYS A 122 -6.33 -2.98 -7.12
C LYS A 122 -5.96 -2.47 -8.51
N GLU A 123 -4.67 -2.50 -8.87
CA GLU A 123 -4.20 -2.13 -10.20
C GLU A 123 -4.83 -3.02 -11.29
N LYS A 124 -4.93 -4.34 -11.07
CA LYS A 124 -5.60 -5.27 -11.99
C LYS A 124 -7.10 -4.98 -12.13
N ILE A 125 -7.81 -4.70 -11.03
CA ILE A 125 -9.24 -4.36 -11.07
C ILE A 125 -9.45 -3.07 -11.86
N ALA A 126 -8.66 -2.03 -11.58
CA ALA A 126 -8.72 -0.77 -12.32
C ALA A 126 -8.45 -0.97 -13.82
N ALA A 127 -7.46 -1.80 -14.18
CA ALA A 127 -7.18 -2.13 -15.57
C ALA A 127 -8.33 -2.88 -16.25
N LYS A 128 -8.99 -3.83 -15.55
CA LYS A 128 -10.19 -4.51 -16.05
C LYS A 128 -11.35 -3.54 -16.29
N GLN A 129 -11.58 -2.61 -15.37
CA GLN A 129 -12.63 -1.60 -15.50
C GLN A 129 -12.35 -0.63 -16.66
N ALA A 130 -11.12 -0.18 -16.83
CA ALA A 130 -10.72 0.63 -17.97
C ALA A 130 -10.90 -0.11 -19.30
N LYS A 131 -10.57 -1.41 -19.34
CA LYS A 131 -10.81 -2.26 -20.51
C LYS A 131 -12.31 -2.40 -20.81
N LEU A 132 -13.13 -2.68 -19.79
CA LEU A 132 -14.58 -2.79 -19.94
C LEU A 132 -15.18 -1.51 -20.52
N ALA A 133 -14.80 -0.34 -19.99
CA ALA A 133 -15.25 0.95 -20.50
C ALA A 133 -14.84 1.17 -21.97
N LEU A 134 -13.63 0.78 -22.36
CA LEU A 134 -13.17 0.87 -23.74
C LEU A 134 -13.91 -0.10 -24.66
N ASP A 135 -14.20 -1.31 -24.20
CA ASP A 135 -14.96 -2.30 -24.95
C ASP A 135 -16.41 -1.81 -25.18
N ILE A 136 -17.05 -1.23 -24.17
CA ILE A 136 -18.37 -0.59 -24.29
C ILE A 136 -18.31 0.58 -25.28
N ALA A 137 -17.30 1.46 -25.17
CA ALA A 137 -17.14 2.57 -26.11
C ALA A 137 -17.00 2.08 -27.56
N ASN A 138 -16.23 1.01 -27.80
CA ASN A 138 -16.07 0.42 -29.13
C ASN A 138 -17.36 -0.23 -29.64
N LYS A 139 -18.11 -0.94 -28.80
CA LYS A 139 -19.41 -1.53 -29.15
C LYS A 139 -20.47 -0.47 -29.47
N THR A 140 -20.44 0.66 -28.76
CA THR A 140 -21.45 1.73 -28.88
C THR A 140 -21.12 2.74 -29.99
N LEU A 141 -19.84 2.92 -30.35
CA LEU A 141 -19.38 3.88 -31.36
C LEU A 141 -20.12 3.82 -32.71
N PRO A 142 -20.43 2.64 -33.29
CA PRO A 142 -21.18 2.56 -34.55
C PRO A 142 -22.60 3.14 -34.44
N TYR A 143 -23.23 3.01 -33.26
CA TYR A 143 -24.58 3.50 -33.00
C TYR A 143 -24.59 5.02 -32.77
N PHE A 144 -23.52 5.58 -32.22
CA PHE A 144 -23.34 7.03 -32.10
C PHE A 144 -23.13 7.76 -33.45
N ARG A 145 -22.80 7.03 -34.53
CA ARG A 145 -22.64 7.64 -35.87
C ARG A 145 -23.96 8.08 -36.50
N ASN A 146 -25.07 7.44 -36.14
CA ASN A 146 -26.42 7.78 -36.59
C ASN A 146 -27.36 7.78 -35.38
N ILE A 147 -27.47 8.93 -34.71
CA ILE A 147 -28.23 9.08 -33.47
C ILE A 147 -29.74 9.10 -33.80
N ASN A 148 -30.46 8.08 -33.35
CA ASN A 148 -31.92 7.97 -33.37
C ASN A 148 -32.39 7.22 -32.10
N SER A 149 -33.71 7.17 -31.85
CA SER A 149 -34.23 6.53 -30.63
C SER A 149 -33.82 5.05 -30.52
N ASP A 150 -33.89 4.29 -31.63
CA ASP A 150 -33.48 2.89 -31.66
C ASP A 150 -31.98 2.69 -31.36
N SER A 151 -31.12 3.58 -31.86
CA SER A 151 -29.67 3.50 -31.65
C SER A 151 -29.29 3.88 -30.22
N LEU A 152 -29.96 4.86 -29.61
CA LEU A 152 -29.78 5.23 -28.20
C LEU A 152 -30.29 4.14 -27.25
N ASN A 153 -31.43 3.50 -27.56
CA ASN A 153 -31.91 2.34 -26.80
C ASN A 153 -30.96 1.14 -26.92
N LYS A 154 -30.38 0.88 -28.10
CA LYS A 154 -29.33 -0.13 -28.26
C LYS A 154 -28.07 0.19 -27.45
N ILE A 155 -27.65 1.46 -27.44
CA ILE A 155 -26.53 1.90 -26.61
C ILE A 155 -26.83 1.66 -25.12
N CYS A 156 -28.01 2.04 -24.64
CA CYS A 156 -28.41 1.81 -23.25
C CYS A 156 -28.44 0.32 -22.90
N ASN A 157 -28.96 -0.54 -23.79
CA ASN A 157 -28.92 -1.99 -23.61
C ASN A 157 -27.48 -2.53 -23.51
N ILE A 158 -26.60 -2.14 -24.44
CA ILE A 158 -25.18 -2.58 -24.42
C ILE A 158 -24.51 -2.18 -23.09
N ILE A 159 -24.72 -0.94 -22.63
CA ILE A 159 -24.13 -0.45 -21.38
C ILE A 159 -24.73 -1.21 -20.18
N LYS A 160 -26.05 -1.40 -20.16
CA LYS A 160 -26.76 -2.12 -19.09
C LYS A 160 -26.26 -3.55 -18.97
N ASP A 161 -26.15 -4.26 -20.09
CA ASP A 161 -25.74 -5.66 -20.13
C ASP A 161 -24.24 -5.83 -19.80
N ASP A 162 -23.37 -4.97 -20.33
CA ASP A 162 -21.92 -5.07 -20.10
C ASP A 162 -21.49 -4.65 -18.69
N ILE A 163 -22.23 -3.72 -18.06
CA ILE A 163 -21.96 -3.24 -16.68
C ILE A 163 -22.79 -4.02 -15.64
N GLU A 164 -23.77 -4.80 -16.09
CA GLU A 164 -24.77 -5.46 -15.22
C GLU A 164 -25.51 -4.44 -14.32
N ALA A 165 -25.85 -3.28 -14.89
CA ALA A 165 -26.55 -2.21 -14.18
C ALA A 165 -28.06 -2.47 -14.12
N ASP A 166 -28.72 -2.03 -13.04
CA ASP A 166 -30.18 -2.16 -12.89
C ASP A 166 -30.94 -1.35 -13.97
N ALA A 167 -30.45 -0.14 -14.29
CA ALA A 167 -30.98 0.71 -15.35
C ALA A 167 -29.90 1.65 -15.91
N VAL A 168 -30.06 2.03 -17.18
CA VAL A 168 -29.21 3.01 -17.87
C VAL A 168 -30.11 4.01 -18.60
N SER A 169 -29.79 5.29 -18.47
CA SER A 169 -30.47 6.37 -19.17
C SER A 169 -29.49 7.29 -19.88
N ILE A 170 -29.80 7.68 -21.11
CA ILE A 170 -29.12 8.78 -21.80
C ILE A 170 -30.06 9.98 -21.79
N THR A 171 -29.56 11.14 -21.37
CA THR A 171 -30.37 12.36 -21.19
C THR A 171 -29.71 13.57 -21.86
N ASP A 172 -30.51 14.57 -22.20
CA ASP A 172 -30.05 15.92 -22.51
C ASP A 172 -30.40 16.89 -21.36
N LYS A 173 -30.25 18.21 -21.58
CA LYS A 173 -30.53 19.23 -20.55
C LYS A 173 -32.01 19.34 -20.14
N LYS A 174 -32.93 18.77 -20.93
CA LYS A 174 -34.38 18.95 -20.81
C LYS A 174 -35.16 17.63 -20.81
N ASN A 175 -34.69 16.61 -21.53
CA ASN A 175 -35.42 15.37 -21.81
C ASN A 175 -34.54 14.13 -21.59
N ILE A 176 -35.19 13.01 -21.29
CA ILE A 176 -34.59 11.68 -21.34
C ILE A 176 -34.64 11.22 -22.79
N LEU A 177 -33.51 10.85 -23.37
CA LEU A 177 -33.38 10.46 -24.78
C LEU A 177 -33.54 8.94 -24.96
N ALA A 178 -33.12 8.14 -23.97
CA ALA A 178 -33.34 6.70 -23.90
C ALA A 178 -33.25 6.24 -22.44
N TYR A 179 -33.99 5.19 -22.09
CA TYR A 179 -33.98 4.57 -20.77
C TYR A 179 -34.24 3.07 -20.95
N VAL A 180 -33.39 2.24 -20.33
CA VAL A 180 -33.52 0.78 -20.38
C VAL A 180 -33.24 0.22 -18.98
N GLY A 181 -34.10 -0.67 -18.47
CA GLY A 181 -33.89 -1.35 -17.20
C GLY A 181 -35.08 -1.28 -16.24
N VAL A 182 -34.80 -1.37 -14.94
CA VAL A 182 -35.84 -1.37 -13.91
C VAL A 182 -36.68 -0.08 -14.01
N GLY A 183 -38.01 -0.23 -14.09
CA GLY A 183 -38.94 0.89 -14.18
C GLY A 183 -39.03 1.52 -15.57
N GLU A 184 -38.62 0.83 -16.63
CA GLU A 184 -38.78 1.24 -18.03
C GLU A 184 -40.24 1.56 -18.37
N GLU A 185 -41.20 0.84 -17.77
CA GLU A 185 -42.64 1.12 -17.92
C GLU A 185 -43.09 2.52 -17.46
N ASN A 186 -42.29 3.20 -16.62
CA ASN A 186 -42.63 4.54 -16.13
C ASN A 186 -42.16 5.67 -17.07
N TYR A 187 -41.37 5.34 -18.09
CA TYR A 187 -40.80 6.29 -19.04
C TYR A 187 -41.30 5.95 -20.44
N ASN A 188 -42.33 6.66 -20.90
CA ASN A 188 -42.86 6.53 -22.26
C ASN A 188 -42.14 7.55 -23.17
N ILE A 189 -40.98 7.14 -23.69
CA ILE A 189 -39.99 7.97 -24.42
C ILE A 189 -40.21 7.89 -25.94
#